data_AF-A0A7C5HFB0-F1
#
_entry.id   AF-A0A7C5HFB0-F1
#
_cell.length_a   1.000
_cell.length_b   1.000
_cell.length_c   1.000
_cell.angle_alpha   90.00
_cell.angle_beta   90.00
_cell.angle_gamma   90.00
#
_symmetry.space_group_name_H-M   'P 1'
#
loop_
_entity.id
_entity.type
_entity.pdbx_description
1 polymer ?
#
loop_
_entity_poly.entity_id
_entity_poly.type
_entity_poly.pdbx_seq_one_letter_code
_entity_poly.pdbx_strand_id
1 'polypeptide(L)'
;AEYALDVLKDKDFVFVHVEAPDEASHSGDVHNKIKAIEDFDGMVVKTVLEGIRQFKEYKIMVLPDHRTPIVKKTHTSEPVPFAICSSASLLEDSQRHIGFSEDSAEKSGLFVENGFELMDFFIRS
;
A
#
# COMPACT_ATOMS: atom_id res chain seq x y z
N ALA A 1 3.03 13.23 2.00
CA ALA A 1 4.11 12.22 1.93
C ALA A 1 5.50 12.79 2.19
N GLU A 2 5.81 14.04 1.81
CA GLU A 2 7.15 14.65 2.00
C GLU A 2 7.68 14.57 3.44
N TYR A 3 6.84 14.86 4.44
CA TYR A 3 7.22 14.70 5.85
C TYR A 3 7.65 13.27 6.22
N ALA A 4 7.07 12.25 5.59
CA ALA A 4 7.46 10.86 5.86
C ALA A 4 8.89 10.59 5.38
N LEU A 5 9.28 11.16 4.24
CA LEU A 5 10.65 11.08 3.72
C LEU A 5 11.64 11.88 4.57
N ASP A 6 11.22 13.03 5.08
CA ASP A 6 12.06 13.84 5.96
C ASP A 6 12.35 13.13 7.28
N VAL A 7 11.32 12.51 7.88
CA VAL A 7 11.45 11.69 9.10
C VAL A 7 12.43 10.54 8.91
N LEU A 8 12.44 9.90 7.74
CA LEU A 8 13.35 8.79 7.44
C LEU A 8 14.83 9.17 7.36
N LYS A 9 15.17 10.47 7.37
CA LYS A 9 16.58 10.91 7.51
C LYS A 9 17.13 10.63 8.91
N ASP A 10 16.26 10.65 9.92
CA ASP A 10 16.63 10.54 11.33
C ASP A 10 15.95 9.36 12.05
N LYS A 11 15.12 8.57 11.35
CA LYS A 11 14.37 7.42 11.87
C LYS A 11 14.44 6.24 10.91
N ASP A 12 14.37 5.04 11.47
CA ASP A 12 14.44 3.79 10.70
C ASP A 12 13.10 3.35 10.10
N PHE A 13 11.98 3.90 10.59
CA PHE A 13 10.64 3.48 10.19
C PHE A 13 9.65 4.65 10.23
N VAL A 14 8.74 4.66 9.26
CA VAL A 14 7.61 5.58 9.21
C VAL A 14 6.36 4.83 8.73
N PHE A 15 5.23 5.11 9.38
CA PHE A 15 3.91 4.63 8.97
C PHE A 15 3.08 5.81 8.48
N VAL A 16 2.47 5.65 7.31
CA VAL A 16 1.61 6.68 6.68
C VAL A 16 0.22 6.09 6.51
N HIS A 17 -0.77 6.79 7.05
CA HIS A 17 -2.19 6.38 6.99
C HIS A 17 -3.01 7.41 6.24
N VAL A 18 -3.96 6.96 5.41
CA VAL A 18 -4.88 7.81 4.66
C VAL A 18 -6.28 7.20 4.70
N GLU A 19 -7.21 7.93 5.30
CA GLU A 19 -8.60 7.48 5.52
C GLU A 19 -9.51 7.61 4.29
N ALA A 20 -9.19 8.51 3.37
CA ALA A 20 -10.13 8.98 2.34
C ALA A 20 -10.81 7.88 1.49
N PRO A 21 -10.12 6.78 1.08
CA PRO A 21 -10.78 5.69 0.34
C PRO A 21 -11.86 4.95 1.15
N ASP A 22 -11.74 4.90 2.47
CA ASP A 22 -12.68 4.22 3.35
C ASP A 22 -13.97 5.03 3.54
N GLU A 23 -13.84 6.32 3.83
CA GLU A 23 -14.98 7.25 3.95
C GLU A 23 -15.84 7.33 2.67
N ALA A 24 -15.17 7.32 1.50
CA ALA A 24 -15.87 7.24 0.22
C ALA A 24 -16.67 5.92 0.07
N SER A 25 -16.18 4.83 0.66
CA SER A 25 -16.87 3.55 0.68
C SER A 25 -18.08 3.55 1.61
N HIS A 26 -17.94 4.13 2.81
CA HIS A 26 -19.04 4.28 3.77
C HIS A 26 -20.19 5.13 3.24
N SER A 27 -19.89 6.21 2.50
CA SER A 27 -20.91 7.01 1.82
C SER A 27 -21.56 6.26 0.64
N GLY A 28 -20.87 5.25 0.09
CA GLY A 28 -21.30 4.49 -1.07
C GLY A 28 -21.07 5.20 -2.39
N ASP A 29 -20.10 6.13 -2.42
CA ASP A 29 -19.78 6.94 -3.58
C ASP A 29 -18.62 6.33 -4.38
N VAL A 30 -18.96 5.68 -5.49
CA VAL A 30 -18.00 5.03 -6.39
C VAL A 30 -17.02 6.02 -7.00
N HIS A 31 -17.50 7.19 -7.40
CA HIS A 31 -16.66 8.18 -8.08
C HIS A 31 -15.64 8.76 -7.10
N ASN A 32 -16.08 9.09 -5.89
CA ASN A 32 -15.18 9.56 -4.85
C ASN A 32 -14.19 8.47 -4.39
N LYS A 33 -14.61 7.20 -4.33
CA LYS A 33 -13.67 6.11 -3.97
C LYS A 33 -12.57 5.96 -5.02
N ILE A 34 -12.93 5.96 -6.31
CA ILE A 34 -11.95 5.92 -7.41
C ILE A 34 -11.00 7.11 -7.31
N LYS A 35 -11.55 8.33 -7.19
CA LYS A 35 -10.75 9.54 -7.05
C LYS A 35 -9.81 9.49 -5.85
N ALA A 36 -10.28 9.01 -4.69
CA ALA A 36 -9.46 8.92 -3.49
C ALA A 36 -8.27 7.95 -3.67
N ILE A 37 -8.47 6.85 -4.40
CA ILE A 37 -7.40 5.90 -4.74
C ILE A 37 -6.41 6.54 -5.73
N GLU A 38 -6.89 7.23 -6.76
CA GLU A 38 -6.04 7.91 -7.75
C GLU A 38 -5.24 9.07 -7.11
N ASP A 39 -5.87 9.85 -6.23
CA ASP A 39 -5.21 10.91 -5.45
C ASP A 39 -4.14 10.29 -4.53
N PHE A 40 -4.46 9.17 -3.86
CA PHE A 40 -3.49 8.46 -3.02
C PHE A 40 -2.29 7.96 -3.83
N ASP A 41 -2.53 7.36 -5.00
CA ASP A 41 -1.45 6.92 -5.90
C ASP A 41 -0.60 8.11 -6.38
N GLY A 42 -1.24 9.17 -6.88
CA GLY A 42 -0.56 10.32 -7.46
C GLY A 42 0.13 11.24 -6.46
N MET A 43 -0.38 11.37 -5.23
CA MET A 43 0.12 12.31 -4.21
C MET A 43 0.91 11.65 -3.09
N VAL A 44 0.64 10.37 -2.79
CA VAL A 44 1.31 9.66 -1.69
C VAL A 44 2.28 8.64 -2.24
N VAL A 45 1.77 7.65 -3.00
CA VAL A 45 2.59 6.56 -3.51
C VAL A 45 3.71 7.09 -4.42
N LYS A 46 3.36 7.92 -5.40
CA LYS A 46 4.34 8.54 -6.30
C LYS A 46 5.41 9.31 -5.53
N THR A 47 5.02 10.19 -4.60
CA THR A 47 5.97 10.98 -3.81
C THR A 47 6.91 10.10 -2.99
N VAL A 48 6.39 9.05 -2.35
CA VAL A 48 7.22 8.10 -1.61
C VAL A 48 8.17 7.36 -2.56
N LEU A 49 7.67 6.79 -3.67
CA LEU A 49 8.50 6.02 -4.62
C LEU A 49 9.61 6.85 -5.28
N GLU A 50 9.34 8.12 -5.59
CA GLU A 50 10.33 9.03 -6.15
C GLU A 50 11.36 9.46 -5.09
N GLY A 51 10.87 9.87 -3.92
CA GLY A 51 11.72 10.44 -2.87
C GLY A 51 12.54 9.40 -2.09
N ILE A 52 12.05 8.17 -1.94
CA ILE A 52 12.75 7.12 -1.19
C ILE A 52 14.07 6.70 -1.86
N ARG A 53 14.23 6.95 -3.16
CA ARG A 53 15.45 6.63 -3.93
C ARG A 53 16.69 7.39 -3.47
N GLN A 54 16.53 8.43 -2.65
CA GLN A 54 17.67 9.12 -2.02
C GLN A 54 18.37 8.26 -0.95
N PHE A 55 17.68 7.24 -0.41
CA PHE A 55 18.23 6.31 0.57
C PHE A 55 18.86 5.10 -0.14
N LYS A 56 20.01 4.65 0.36
CA LYS A 56 20.73 3.50 -0.22
C LYS A 56 19.99 2.18 -0.02
N GLU A 57 19.44 1.99 1.17
CA GLU A 57 18.69 0.80 1.57
C GLU A 57 17.32 1.24 2.05
N TYR A 58 16.28 0.66 1.46
CA TYR A 58 14.90 0.94 1.85
C TYR A 58 14.01 -0.24 1.51
N LYS A 59 12.89 -0.31 2.23
CA LYS A 59 11.79 -1.21 1.95
C LYS A 59 10.48 -0.45 2.15
N ILE A 60 9.52 -0.70 1.28
CA ILE A 60 8.21 -0.04 1.26
C ILE A 60 7.17 -1.14 1.24
N MET A 61 6.12 -0.97 2.03
CA MET A 61 4.93 -1.81 1.97
C MET A 61 3.71 -0.92 1.81
N VAL A 62 2.78 -1.34 0.94
CA VAL A 62 1.48 -0.70 0.75
C VAL A 62 0.38 -1.75 0.92
N LEU A 63 -0.66 -1.38 1.65
CA LEU A 63 -1.85 -2.18 1.88
C LEU A 63 -2.99 -1.28 2.41
N PRO A 64 -4.26 -1.65 2.19
CA PRO A 64 -5.34 -1.26 3.08
C PRO A 64 -5.24 -2.04 4.40
N ASP A 65 -5.78 -1.50 5.48
CA ASP A 65 -5.90 -2.20 6.77
C ASP A 65 -7.18 -3.07 6.85
N HIS A 66 -8.23 -2.70 6.11
CA HIS A 66 -9.42 -3.54 5.92
C HIS A 66 -10.12 -3.33 4.57
N ARG A 67 -11.08 -4.19 4.26
CA ARG A 67 -11.99 -4.01 3.12
C ARG A 67 -13.27 -3.31 3.54
N THR A 68 -13.66 -2.32 2.75
CA THR A 68 -14.96 -1.65 2.86
C THR A 68 -15.62 -1.61 1.48
N PRO A 69 -16.35 -2.67 1.08
CA PRO A 69 -16.99 -2.73 -0.23
C PRO A 69 -18.11 -1.70 -0.34
N ILE A 70 -18.13 -0.93 -1.44
CA ILE A 70 -19.11 0.16 -1.65
C ILE A 70 -20.55 -0.31 -1.50
N VAL A 71 -20.89 -1.49 -2.02
CA VAL A 71 -22.24 -2.04 -1.96
C VAL A 71 -22.67 -2.40 -0.53
N LYS A 72 -21.71 -2.65 0.37
CA LYS A 72 -21.95 -3.00 1.77
C LYS A 72 -21.86 -1.77 2.69
N LYS A 73 -21.13 -0.71 2.29
CA LYS A 73 -20.92 0.53 3.06
C LYS A 73 -20.41 0.33 4.49
N THR A 74 -19.78 -0.81 4.74
CA THR A 74 -19.26 -1.21 6.04
C THR A 74 -18.09 -2.16 5.85
N HIS A 75 -17.30 -2.34 6.90
CA HIS A 75 -16.12 -3.18 6.89
C HIS A 75 -16.51 -4.64 6.72
N THR A 76 -15.62 -5.39 6.08
CA THR A 76 -15.80 -6.81 5.88
C THR A 76 -14.49 -7.57 6.14
N SER A 77 -14.60 -8.88 6.34
CA SER A 77 -13.49 -9.74 6.76
C SER A 77 -12.74 -10.40 5.60
N GLU A 78 -13.13 -10.15 4.36
CA GLU A 78 -12.40 -10.63 3.18
C GLU A 78 -10.98 -10.02 3.15
N PRO A 79 -9.96 -10.78 2.71
CA PRO A 79 -8.57 -10.35 2.76
C PRO A 79 -8.28 -9.15 1.85
N VAL A 80 -7.30 -8.33 2.27
CA VAL A 80 -6.81 -7.16 1.55
C VAL A 80 -5.52 -7.47 0.77
N PRO A 81 -5.27 -6.82 -0.38
CA PRO A 81 -4.02 -6.95 -1.09
C PRO A 81 -2.90 -6.22 -0.35
N PHE A 82 -1.67 -6.70 -0.45
CA PHE A 82 -0.47 -5.96 -0.03
C PHE A 82 0.65 -6.14 -1.07
N ALA A 83 1.56 -5.18 -1.11
CA ALA A 83 2.75 -5.25 -1.95
C ALA A 83 3.98 -4.74 -1.17
N ILE A 84 5.13 -5.37 -1.43
CA ILE A 84 6.41 -5.00 -0.83
C ILE A 84 7.41 -4.74 -1.95
N CYS A 85 8.16 -3.65 -1.82
CA CYS A 85 9.25 -3.31 -2.71
C CYS A 85 10.49 -2.96 -1.86
N SER A 86 11.66 -3.46 -2.24
CA SER A 86 12.93 -3.10 -1.62
C SER A 86 13.89 -2.52 -2.65
N SER A 87 14.92 -1.80 -2.18
CA SER A 87 16.01 -1.35 -3.04
C SER A 87 16.76 -2.52 -3.72
N ALA A 88 16.71 -3.72 -3.14
CA ALA A 88 17.28 -4.94 -3.74
C ALA A 88 16.40 -5.53 -4.85
N SER A 89 15.07 -5.47 -4.73
CA SER A 89 14.13 -6.09 -5.69
C SER A 89 13.96 -5.29 -6.99
N LEU A 90 14.29 -4.00 -7.01
CA LEU A 90 14.18 -3.15 -8.20
C LEU A 90 15.21 -3.47 -9.30
N LEU A 91 16.16 -4.37 -9.04
CA LEU A 91 17.11 -4.88 -10.03
C LEU A 91 16.50 -6.00 -10.89
N GLU A 92 15.37 -6.59 -10.48
CA GLU A 92 14.68 -7.68 -11.18
C GLU A 92 13.48 -7.14 -11.96
N ASP A 93 13.77 -6.72 -13.19
CA ASP A 93 12.93 -5.86 -14.01
C ASP A 93 11.75 -6.56 -14.74
N SER A 94 11.33 -7.74 -14.27
CA SER A 94 10.55 -8.70 -15.06
C SER A 94 9.03 -8.58 -14.94
N GLN A 95 8.49 -7.77 -14.01
CA GLN A 95 7.04 -7.68 -13.74
C GLN A 95 6.41 -6.29 -13.92
N ARG A 96 6.96 -5.46 -14.82
CA ARG A 96 6.48 -4.07 -15.11
C ARG A 96 5.02 -3.91 -15.56
N HIS A 97 4.21 -4.97 -15.65
CA HIS A 97 2.88 -4.94 -16.26
C HIS A 97 1.72 -5.42 -15.38
N ILE A 98 1.96 -5.74 -14.10
CA ILE A 98 0.89 -6.18 -13.19
C ILE A 98 0.53 -5.01 -12.27
N GLY A 99 -0.75 -4.62 -12.27
CA GLY A 99 -1.26 -3.55 -11.39
C GLY A 99 -1.52 -4.03 -9.96
N PHE A 100 -1.57 -3.10 -9.00
CA PHE A 100 -1.96 -3.40 -7.63
C PHE A 100 -3.48 -3.52 -7.52
N SER A 101 -3.99 -4.74 -7.33
CA SER A 101 -5.42 -5.03 -7.20
C SER A 101 -5.65 -6.34 -6.45
N GLU A 102 -6.87 -6.57 -6.00
CA GLU A 102 -7.26 -7.81 -5.32
C GLU A 102 -7.08 -9.04 -6.20
N ASP A 103 -7.44 -8.96 -7.49
CA ASP A 103 -7.26 -10.03 -8.47
C ASP A 103 -5.78 -10.35 -8.74
N SER A 104 -4.93 -9.32 -8.84
CA SER A 104 -3.49 -9.52 -9.02
C SER A 104 -2.83 -10.11 -7.78
N ALA A 105 -3.26 -9.69 -6.58
CA ALA A 105 -2.77 -10.24 -5.33
C ALA A 105 -3.14 -11.72 -5.17
N GLU A 106 -4.39 -12.11 -5.48
CA GLU A 106 -4.83 -13.50 -5.44
C GLU A 106 -3.99 -14.40 -6.36
N LYS A 107 -3.67 -13.92 -7.58
CA LYS A 107 -2.83 -14.65 -8.54
C LYS A 107 -1.37 -14.79 -8.13
N SER A 108 -0.88 -13.96 -7.21
CA SER A 108 0.51 -14.03 -6.73
C SER A 108 0.80 -15.29 -5.91
N GLY A 109 -0.24 -15.86 -5.28
CA GLY A 109 -0.11 -16.99 -4.34
C GLY A 109 0.55 -16.64 -3.00
N LEU A 110 0.97 -15.37 -2.79
CA LEU A 110 1.50 -14.90 -1.51
C LEU A 110 0.35 -14.51 -0.59
N PHE A 111 0.21 -15.23 0.52
CA PHE A 111 -0.84 -15.01 1.50
C PHE A 111 -0.28 -15.04 2.92
N VAL A 112 -0.65 -14.06 3.73
CA VAL A 112 -0.34 -14.00 5.17
C VAL A 112 -1.66 -14.16 5.90
N GLU A 113 -1.79 -15.24 6.68
CA GLU A 113 -3.05 -15.61 7.33
C GLU A 113 -3.42 -14.61 8.43
N ASN A 114 -2.46 -14.22 9.28
CA ASN A 114 -2.71 -13.29 10.37
C ASN A 114 -2.09 -11.93 10.10
N GLY A 115 -2.90 -10.86 10.14
CA GLY A 115 -2.42 -9.50 9.86
C GLY A 115 -1.26 -9.03 10.76
N PHE A 116 -1.20 -9.49 12.01
CA PHE A 116 -0.10 -9.15 12.92
C PHE A 116 1.26 -9.77 12.51
N GLU A 117 1.26 -10.84 11.71
CA GLU A 117 2.48 -11.47 11.20
C GLU A 117 3.08 -10.69 10.03
N LEU A 118 2.29 -9.82 9.39
CA LEU A 118 2.73 -9.10 8.19
C LEU A 118 3.89 -8.14 8.47
N MET A 119 3.93 -7.51 9.65
CA MET A 119 5.04 -6.63 10.01
C MET A 119 6.34 -7.42 10.23
N ASP A 120 6.25 -8.58 10.87
CA ASP A 120 7.40 -9.48 11.04
C ASP A 120 7.91 -9.98 9.69
N PHE A 121 6.99 -10.35 8.79
CA PHE A 121 7.30 -10.73 7.42
C PHE A 121 8.01 -9.57 6.69
N PHE A 122 7.45 -8.36 6.72
CA PHE A 122 8.01 -7.16 6.09
C PHE A 122 9.42 -6.85 6.57
N ILE A 123 9.70 -6.93 7.87
CA ILE A 123 11.03 -6.62 8.41
C ILE A 123 12.05 -7.69 7.97
N ARG A 124 11.66 -8.97 7.95
CA ARG A 124 12.57 -10.11 7.74
C ARG A 124 12.79 -10.50 6.27
N SER A 125 11.87 -10.14 5.37
CA SER A 125 11.87 -10.58 3.96
C SER A 125 12.97 -9.96 3.10
#